data_AF-A0A653DD62-F1
#
_entry.id   AF-A0A653DD62-F1
#
_cell.length_a   1.000
_cell.length_b   1.000
_cell.length_c   1.000
_cell.angle_alpha   90.00
_cell.angle_beta   90.00
_cell.angle_gamma   90.00
#
_symmetry.space_group_name_H-M   'P 1'
#
loop_
_entity.id
_entity.type
_entity.pdbx_description
1 polymer ?
#
loop_
_entity_poly.entity_id
_entity_poly.type
_entity_poly.pdbx_seq_one_letter_code
_entity_poly.pdbx_strand_id
1 'polypeptide(L)'
;VAAYSTRRQHSGGGTVILVKDNLVISRSLINSPNNIEKCIEFFYRSPSGNFDTFLESVVNILMDLNHSVELIIVSDFNIKFNTAHHETTNFCDSMMGFGLKQVIFQPTRLESCLDNVFVSNGIDVCSVRVIDMNVSDHKAQLVEAKFPVPSGDVIHFQKVCRPITQQGMFIFYHMVNNISWDFIRESCEINEVFTDFMALLENSFLSAFPEKTYTVRSDNSLNVAWFTEELRTMREHLNFLSELKQHHNLPWIEDEIKRYRKLYKQAIKDAKIKANDKLIQTSTNPPKTMWKIINNYRGKKGENNKVSITPDDFNKYFSNVASNIIHTIPSPDRDPLDYLQDFSPPENYFNFEEVTYIEMRDIIDSLKNKHSSDIYGLNVNLIKSVKDCIILPLTKMINLCFKQNVFPDVLKTAIVTPIFKKGNASLPENYRPVSLLPIISKIIEKCMAIRIVRFLENEGLFSHCQFGF
;
A
#
# COMPACT_ATOMS: atom_id res chain seq x y z
N VAL A 1 -10.45 -5.49 10.58
CA VAL A 1 -10.68 -4.79 11.88
C VAL A 1 -10.89 -5.84 12.96
N ALA A 2 -10.44 -5.62 14.20
CA ALA A 2 -10.66 -6.56 15.31
C ALA A 2 -11.44 -5.89 16.45
N ALA A 3 -12.47 -6.57 16.96
CA ALA A 3 -13.19 -6.19 18.17
C ALA A 3 -12.89 -7.20 19.27
N TYR A 4 -12.71 -6.76 20.52
CA TYR A 4 -12.43 -7.67 21.64
C TYR A 4 -13.22 -7.29 22.90
N SER A 5 -13.52 -8.29 23.72
CA SER A 5 -14.11 -8.16 25.04
C SER A 5 -13.36 -9.06 26.02
N THR A 6 -12.92 -8.51 27.15
CA THR A 6 -12.20 -9.24 28.21
C THR A 6 -13.08 -9.40 29.44
N ARG A 7 -12.91 -10.50 30.19
CA ARG A 7 -13.58 -10.66 31.48
C ARG A 7 -13.02 -9.64 32.48
N ARG A 8 -13.88 -8.80 33.06
CA ARG A 8 -13.47 -7.68 33.94
C ARG A 8 -12.81 -8.11 35.26
N GLN A 9 -12.86 -9.40 35.65
CA GLN A 9 -12.49 -9.84 37.00
C GLN A 9 -11.47 -11.00 37.08
N HIS A 10 -10.94 -11.51 35.97
CA HIS A 10 -9.92 -12.58 36.03
C HIS A 10 -8.81 -12.41 34.97
N SER A 11 -7.59 -12.82 35.34
CA SER A 11 -6.45 -12.96 34.44
C SER A 11 -6.65 -14.15 33.51
N GLY A 12 -7.43 -13.95 32.44
CA GLY A 12 -7.68 -14.95 31.38
C GLY A 12 -9.14 -15.01 30.93
N GLY A 13 -9.34 -15.13 29.62
CA GLY A 13 -10.66 -15.30 28.99
C GLY A 13 -11.23 -14.02 28.37
N GLY A 14 -11.79 -14.17 27.16
CA GLY A 14 -12.39 -13.09 26.39
C GLY A 14 -12.76 -13.56 24.98
N THR A 15 -13.55 -12.75 24.29
CA THR A 15 -13.96 -12.99 22.90
C THR A 15 -13.24 -12.00 22.00
N VAL A 16 -12.69 -12.49 20.89
CA VAL A 16 -12.09 -11.65 19.85
C VAL A 16 -12.78 -11.97 18.53
N ILE A 17 -13.31 -10.93 17.89
CA ILE A 17 -13.90 -11.00 16.55
C ILE A 17 -12.88 -10.39 15.59
N LEU A 18 -12.41 -11.21 14.65
CA LEU A 18 -11.54 -10.75 13.57
C LEU A 18 -12.36 -10.66 12.28
N VAL A 19 -12.51 -9.44 11.77
CA VAL A 19 -13.16 -9.21 10.48
C VAL A 19 -12.10 -8.95 9.42
N LYS A 20 -12.08 -9.83 8.43
CA LYS A 20 -11.35 -9.68 7.17
C LYS A 20 -12.18 -8.79 6.23
N ASP A 21 -11.50 -8.08 5.35
CA ASP A 21 -11.93 -6.92 4.54
C ASP A 21 -13.41 -6.87 4.06
N ASN A 22 -13.91 -5.64 3.85
CA ASN A 22 -15.24 -5.27 3.30
C ASN A 22 -16.44 -5.34 4.26
N LEU A 23 -16.23 -5.65 5.54
CA LEU A 23 -17.27 -5.58 6.57
C LEU A 23 -16.91 -4.54 7.64
N VAL A 24 -17.87 -3.69 8.00
CA VAL A 24 -17.75 -2.68 9.06
C VAL A 24 -18.41 -3.23 10.32
N ILE A 25 -17.66 -3.31 11.42
CA ILE A 25 -18.22 -3.64 12.74
C ILE A 25 -18.56 -2.33 13.45
N SER A 26 -19.83 -2.12 13.77
CA SER A 26 -20.24 -1.13 14.77
C SER A 26 -20.53 -1.85 16.09
N ARG A 27 -19.90 -1.41 17.18
CA ARG A 27 -20.23 -1.91 18.52
C ARG A 27 -21.45 -1.12 19.01
N SER A 28 -22.64 -1.63 18.76
CA SER A 28 -23.90 -1.04 19.24
C SER A 28 -24.19 -1.54 20.66
N LEU A 29 -24.47 -0.63 21.59
CA LEU A 29 -25.11 -0.97 22.86
C LEU A 29 -26.62 -1.01 22.64
N ILE A 30 -27.15 -2.15 22.16
CA ILE A 30 -28.57 -2.60 22.08
C ILE A 30 -29.63 -1.62 21.47
N ASN A 31 -29.39 -0.31 21.38
CA ASN A 31 -30.32 0.73 20.96
C ASN A 31 -29.62 1.74 20.04
N SER A 32 -29.24 1.32 18.83
CA SER A 32 -28.78 2.25 17.79
C SER A 32 -29.83 2.34 16.67
N PRO A 33 -30.29 3.55 16.28
CA PRO A 33 -31.41 3.75 15.35
C PRO A 33 -31.05 3.58 13.86
N ASN A 34 -29.95 2.91 13.53
CA ASN A 34 -29.51 2.76 12.14
C ASN A 34 -30.02 1.45 11.52
N ASN A 35 -30.24 1.46 10.20
CA ASN A 35 -30.56 0.32 9.32
C ASN A 35 -29.56 -0.86 9.47
N ILE A 36 -29.63 -1.59 10.58
CA ILE A 36 -28.91 -2.83 10.79
C ILE A 36 -29.77 -3.93 10.18
N GLU A 37 -29.40 -4.43 9.01
CA GLU A 37 -30.13 -5.55 8.40
C GLU A 37 -29.83 -6.89 9.07
N LYS A 38 -28.61 -7.04 9.64
CA LYS A 38 -28.10 -8.33 10.17
C LYS A 38 -27.19 -8.13 11.38
N CYS A 39 -27.22 -9.03 12.36
CA CYS A 39 -26.44 -8.99 13.59
C CYS A 39 -25.68 -10.30 13.84
N ILE A 40 -24.47 -10.22 14.39
CA ILE A 40 -23.70 -11.37 14.87
C ILE A 40 -23.51 -11.25 16.38
N GLU A 41 -24.05 -12.20 17.12
CA GLU A 41 -24.00 -12.24 18.59
C GLU A 41 -23.10 -13.38 19.09
N PHE A 42 -22.39 -13.09 20.18
CA PHE A 42 -21.50 -14.06 20.83
C PHE A 42 -21.89 -14.23 22.28
N PHE A 43 -22.40 -15.40 22.61
CA PHE A 43 -22.59 -15.81 24.00
C PHE A 43 -21.39 -16.62 24.47
N TYR A 44 -21.26 -16.82 25.76
CA TYR A 44 -20.33 -17.81 26.31
C TYR A 44 -20.89 -18.28 27.66
N ARG A 45 -20.99 -19.59 27.83
CA ARG A 45 -21.33 -20.20 29.12
C ARG A 45 -20.12 -20.95 29.65
N SER A 46 -19.73 -20.65 30.90
CA SER A 46 -18.70 -21.43 31.60
C SER A 46 -19.18 -22.88 31.81
N PRO A 47 -18.30 -23.89 31.75
CA PRO A 47 -18.66 -25.28 32.06
C PRO A 47 -19.32 -25.45 33.45
N SER A 48 -18.94 -24.58 34.40
CA SER A 48 -19.49 -24.55 35.76
C SER A 48 -20.69 -23.61 35.95
N GLY A 49 -21.16 -22.96 34.88
CA GLY A 49 -22.25 -21.99 34.93
C GLY A 49 -23.62 -22.66 35.01
N ASN A 50 -24.55 -22.07 35.74
CA ASN A 50 -25.94 -22.55 35.77
C ASN A 50 -26.57 -22.42 34.37
N PHE A 51 -27.22 -23.49 33.89
CA PHE A 51 -27.83 -23.53 32.57
C PHE A 51 -29.05 -22.62 32.47
N ASP A 52 -29.96 -22.66 33.45
CA ASP A 52 -31.22 -21.92 33.41
C ASP A 52 -30.99 -20.41 33.42
N THR A 53 -30.09 -19.92 34.28
CA THR A 53 -29.70 -18.49 34.31
C THR A 53 -29.08 -18.05 32.98
N PHE A 54 -28.29 -18.93 32.36
CA PHE A 54 -27.71 -18.65 31.05
C PHE A 54 -28.78 -18.58 29.96
N LEU A 55 -29.67 -19.57 29.91
CA LEU A 55 -30.76 -19.61 28.94
C LEU A 55 -31.68 -18.39 29.08
N GLU A 56 -32.07 -18.04 30.30
CA GLU A 56 -32.88 -16.86 30.60
C GLU A 56 -32.20 -15.57 30.11
N SER A 57 -30.89 -15.45 30.35
CA SER A 57 -30.11 -14.29 29.87
C SER A 57 -30.09 -14.20 28.35
N VAL A 58 -29.90 -15.34 27.65
CA VAL A 58 -29.92 -15.38 26.19
C VAL A 58 -31.31 -15.02 25.67
N VAL A 59 -32.37 -15.62 26.23
CA VAL A 59 -33.76 -15.36 25.82
C VAL A 59 -34.14 -13.89 26.01
N ASN A 60 -33.80 -13.28 27.15
CA ASN A 60 -34.07 -11.86 27.40
C ASN A 60 -33.36 -10.97 26.37
N ILE A 61 -32.10 -11.27 26.04
CA ILE A 61 -31.38 -10.53 24.99
C ILE A 61 -32.05 -10.70 23.64
N LEU A 62 -32.49 -11.92 23.28
CA LEU A 62 -33.19 -12.17 22.02
C LEU A 62 -34.56 -11.47 21.94
N MET A 63 -35.25 -11.30 23.07
CA MET A 63 -36.50 -10.54 23.16
C MET A 63 -36.29 -9.03 22.95
N ASP A 64 -35.15 -8.50 23.42
CA ASP A 64 -34.79 -7.09 23.28
C ASP A 64 -34.27 -6.74 21.87
N LEU A 65 -33.90 -7.75 21.06
CA LEU A 65 -33.43 -7.54 19.69
C LEU A 65 -34.57 -7.26 18.72
N ASN A 66 -34.33 -6.36 17.77
CA ASN A 66 -35.29 -6.05 16.72
C ASN A 66 -35.51 -7.26 15.79
N HIS A 67 -36.75 -7.76 15.71
CA HIS A 67 -37.13 -8.94 14.93
C HIS A 67 -36.96 -8.80 13.40
N SER A 68 -36.72 -7.59 12.88
CA SER A 68 -36.41 -7.38 11.46
C SER A 68 -34.94 -7.67 11.10
N VAL A 69 -34.11 -8.01 12.07
CA VAL A 69 -32.67 -8.26 11.90
C VAL A 69 -32.41 -9.76 11.75
N GLU A 70 -31.69 -10.17 10.70
CA GLU A 70 -31.22 -11.56 10.62
C GLU A 70 -30.03 -11.78 11.56
N LEU A 71 -30.11 -12.82 12.38
CA LEU A 71 -29.18 -13.07 13.47
C LEU A 71 -28.28 -14.28 13.19
N ILE A 72 -27.01 -14.15 13.52
CA ILE A 72 -26.04 -15.25 13.59
C ILE A 72 -25.49 -15.30 15.01
N ILE A 73 -25.72 -16.40 15.71
CA ILE A 73 -25.17 -16.63 17.04
C ILE A 73 -24.02 -17.62 16.92
N VAL A 74 -22.86 -17.25 17.45
CA VAL A 74 -21.67 -18.13 17.50
C VAL A 74 -21.15 -18.19 18.92
N SER A 75 -20.97 -19.40 19.47
CA SER A 75 -20.55 -19.53 20.86
C SER A 75 -19.94 -20.90 21.19
N ASP A 76 -19.06 -20.89 22.19
CA ASP A 76 -18.82 -22.04 23.07
C ASP A 76 -19.87 -22.02 24.19
N PHE A 77 -20.91 -22.84 24.01
CA PHE A 77 -22.02 -22.93 24.94
C PHE A 77 -21.76 -23.90 26.10
N ASN A 78 -20.74 -24.76 26.00
CA ASN A 78 -20.54 -25.88 26.92
C ASN A 78 -21.82 -26.71 27.15
N ILE A 79 -22.66 -26.85 26.12
CA ILE A 79 -23.87 -27.69 26.06
C ILE A 79 -23.56 -28.86 25.11
N LYS A 80 -23.98 -30.08 25.44
CA LYS A 80 -23.73 -31.26 24.61
C LYS A 80 -24.74 -31.36 23.47
N PHE A 81 -24.53 -30.61 22.40
CA PHE A 81 -25.39 -30.65 21.22
C PHE A 81 -25.43 -32.03 20.57
N ASN A 82 -26.52 -32.32 19.85
CA ASN A 82 -26.77 -33.60 19.18
C ASN A 82 -26.90 -34.78 20.15
N THR A 83 -27.36 -34.51 21.37
CA THR A 83 -27.68 -35.53 22.37
C THR A 83 -29.12 -35.33 22.87
N ALA A 84 -29.72 -36.37 23.45
CA ALA A 84 -31.05 -36.30 24.07
C ALA A 84 -31.03 -35.63 25.47
N HIS A 85 -30.01 -34.82 25.76
CA HIS A 85 -29.89 -34.16 27.05
C HIS A 85 -30.89 -33.01 27.16
N HIS A 86 -31.56 -32.89 28.32
CA HIS A 86 -32.59 -31.88 28.56
C HIS A 86 -32.11 -30.45 28.28
N GLU A 87 -30.90 -30.08 28.71
CA GLU A 87 -30.31 -28.76 28.42
C GLU A 87 -30.20 -28.50 26.91
N THR A 88 -29.83 -29.51 26.12
CA THR A 88 -29.68 -29.40 24.68
C THR A 88 -31.04 -29.21 24.01
N THR A 89 -32.03 -30.04 24.38
CA THR A 89 -33.39 -29.94 23.85
C THR A 89 -33.99 -28.57 24.17
N ASN A 90 -33.95 -28.14 25.44
CA ASN A 90 -34.52 -26.86 25.84
C ASN A 90 -33.84 -25.67 25.16
N PHE A 91 -32.51 -25.72 25.00
CA PHE A 91 -31.78 -24.66 24.32
C PHE A 91 -32.15 -24.59 22.83
N CYS A 92 -32.15 -25.73 22.13
CA CYS A 92 -32.50 -25.79 20.72
C CYS A 92 -33.96 -25.39 20.45
N ASP A 93 -34.90 -25.82 21.30
CA ASP A 93 -36.32 -25.45 21.19
C ASP A 93 -36.52 -23.96 21.42
N SER A 94 -35.82 -23.38 22.41
CA SER A 94 -35.84 -21.93 22.65
C SER A 94 -35.31 -21.15 21.45
N MET A 95 -34.16 -21.55 20.90
CA MET A 95 -33.60 -20.92 19.69
C MET A 95 -34.54 -21.06 18.48
N MET A 96 -35.16 -22.23 18.31
CA MET A 96 -36.13 -22.47 17.24
C MET A 96 -37.36 -21.56 17.36
N GLY A 97 -37.82 -21.27 18.59
CA GLY A 97 -38.88 -20.30 18.86
C GLY A 97 -38.57 -18.89 18.35
N PHE A 98 -37.29 -18.50 18.30
CA PHE A 98 -36.83 -17.24 17.70
C PHE A 98 -36.48 -17.35 16.21
N GLY A 99 -36.84 -18.46 15.55
CA GLY A 99 -36.55 -18.67 14.13
C GLY A 99 -35.07 -18.93 13.82
N LEU A 100 -34.32 -19.43 14.81
CA LEU A 100 -32.91 -19.77 14.69
C LEU A 100 -32.72 -21.28 14.57
N LYS A 101 -31.93 -21.71 13.59
CA LYS A 101 -31.60 -23.12 13.35
C LYS A 101 -30.15 -23.42 13.70
N GLN A 102 -29.93 -24.56 14.33
CA GLN A 102 -28.61 -25.11 14.60
C GLN A 102 -27.93 -25.52 13.28
N VAL A 103 -26.63 -25.23 13.15
CA VAL A 103 -25.89 -25.48 11.90
C VAL A 103 -24.79 -26.54 12.08
N ILE A 104 -24.22 -26.71 13.27
CA ILE A 104 -23.13 -27.66 13.52
C ILE A 104 -23.66 -28.97 14.11
N PHE A 105 -23.42 -30.09 13.42
CA PHE A 105 -23.83 -31.44 13.87
C PHE A 105 -22.64 -32.38 14.13
N GLN A 106 -21.42 -31.90 13.95
CA GLN A 106 -20.18 -32.69 14.11
C GLN A 106 -19.50 -32.38 15.46
N PRO A 107 -18.71 -33.31 16.03
CA PRO A 107 -17.96 -33.05 17.25
C PRO A 107 -16.98 -31.88 17.11
N THR A 108 -17.10 -30.87 17.97
CA THR A 108 -16.27 -29.65 17.98
C THR A 108 -15.19 -29.69 19.07
N ARG A 109 -15.30 -30.59 20.05
CA ARG A 109 -14.25 -30.85 21.05
C ARG A 109 -14.23 -32.33 21.40
N LEU A 110 -13.13 -33.02 21.11
CA LEU A 110 -13.06 -34.49 21.20
C LEU A 110 -14.25 -35.14 20.46
N GLU A 111 -15.02 -35.97 21.16
CA GLU A 111 -16.23 -36.65 20.68
C GLU A 111 -17.53 -35.86 20.94
N SER A 112 -17.45 -34.69 21.56
CA SER A 112 -18.62 -33.86 21.91
C SER A 112 -18.77 -32.65 20.99
N CYS A 113 -20.01 -32.28 20.69
CA CYS A 113 -20.35 -31.02 20.04
C CYS A 113 -20.71 -30.00 21.14
N LEU A 114 -19.79 -29.08 21.46
CA LEU A 114 -19.96 -28.07 22.51
C LEU A 114 -20.10 -26.65 21.96
N ASP A 115 -19.36 -26.37 20.90
CA ASP A 115 -19.44 -25.14 20.14
C ASP A 115 -20.48 -25.26 19.02
N ASN A 116 -21.29 -24.23 18.82
CA ASN A 116 -22.28 -24.23 17.75
C ASN A 116 -22.48 -22.85 17.11
N VAL A 117 -23.12 -22.89 15.94
CA VAL A 117 -23.58 -21.73 15.20
C VAL A 117 -25.09 -21.86 15.00
N PHE A 118 -25.84 -20.85 15.44
CA PHE A 118 -27.26 -20.71 15.15
C PHE A 118 -27.46 -19.56 14.16
N VAL A 119 -28.29 -19.77 13.15
CA VAL A 119 -28.57 -18.76 12.12
C VAL A 119 -30.06 -18.56 11.95
N SER A 120 -30.50 -17.34 11.67
CA SER A 120 -31.89 -17.07 11.29
C SER A 120 -32.29 -17.82 10.02
N ASN A 121 -33.57 -18.17 9.92
CA ASN A 121 -34.11 -18.91 8.78
C ASN A 121 -33.89 -18.23 7.42
N GLY A 122 -33.80 -16.89 7.37
CA GLY A 122 -33.52 -16.12 6.14
C GLY A 122 -32.10 -16.25 5.59
N ILE A 123 -31.15 -16.76 6.40
CA ILE A 123 -29.75 -16.93 5.99
C ILE A 123 -29.57 -18.28 5.27
N ASP A 124 -29.14 -18.20 4.01
CA ASP A 124 -28.80 -19.37 3.17
C ASP A 124 -27.39 -19.86 3.48
N VAL A 125 -27.28 -20.89 4.32
CA VAL A 125 -26.02 -21.58 4.63
C VAL A 125 -25.70 -22.58 3.53
N CYS A 126 -24.61 -22.32 2.82
CA CYS A 126 -24.16 -23.11 1.68
C CYS A 126 -23.31 -24.32 2.08
N SER A 127 -22.44 -24.15 3.08
CA SER A 127 -21.59 -25.26 3.54
C SER A 127 -21.20 -25.10 5.00
N VAL A 128 -20.99 -26.25 5.65
CA VAL A 128 -20.61 -26.34 7.05
C VAL A 128 -19.53 -27.40 7.18
N ARG A 129 -18.40 -27.04 7.78
CA ARG A 129 -17.27 -27.96 7.99
C ARG A 129 -16.67 -27.74 9.38
N VAL A 130 -16.44 -28.83 10.11
CA VAL A 130 -15.59 -28.80 11.30
C VAL A 130 -14.18 -29.22 10.88
N ILE A 131 -13.20 -28.36 11.17
CA ILE A 131 -11.82 -28.49 10.74
C ILE A 131 -10.95 -28.64 11.99
N ASP A 132 -10.31 -29.79 12.14
CA ASP A 132 -9.29 -29.96 13.16
C ASP A 132 -7.98 -29.31 12.70
N MET A 133 -7.70 -28.14 13.27
CA MET A 133 -6.46 -27.39 12.98
C MET A 133 -5.28 -27.89 13.83
N ASN A 134 -5.50 -28.83 14.74
CA ASN A 134 -4.51 -29.40 15.65
C ASN A 134 -3.71 -28.39 16.49
N VAL A 135 -4.19 -27.15 16.64
CA VAL A 135 -3.55 -26.08 17.42
C VAL A 135 -4.27 -25.76 18.73
N SER A 136 -5.50 -26.27 18.88
CA SER A 136 -6.42 -26.10 20.01
C SER A 136 -7.05 -27.47 20.34
N ASP A 137 -7.62 -27.61 21.54
CA ASP A 137 -8.46 -28.76 21.91
C ASP A 137 -9.88 -28.65 21.33
N HIS A 138 -10.29 -27.45 20.93
CA HIS A 138 -11.48 -27.21 20.09
C HIS A 138 -11.12 -27.24 18.60
N LYS A 139 -12.02 -27.78 17.78
CA LYS A 139 -11.96 -27.80 16.32
C LYS A 139 -12.59 -26.52 15.77
N ALA A 140 -12.01 -25.99 14.70
CA ALA A 140 -12.53 -24.79 14.05
C ALA A 140 -13.83 -25.10 13.30
N GLN A 141 -14.79 -24.19 13.34
CA GLN A 141 -16.04 -24.28 12.58
C GLN A 141 -15.97 -23.32 11.40
N LEU A 142 -16.16 -23.85 10.19
CA LEU A 142 -16.29 -23.07 8.97
C LEU A 142 -17.73 -23.15 8.49
N VAL A 143 -18.43 -22.01 8.56
CA VAL A 143 -19.79 -21.84 8.04
C VAL A 143 -19.74 -20.86 6.89
N GLU A 144 -20.15 -21.32 5.71
CA GLU A 144 -20.27 -20.51 4.50
C GLU A 144 -21.73 -20.17 4.30
N ALA A 145 -22.07 -18.89 4.29
CA ALA A 145 -23.41 -18.39 4.03
C ALA A 145 -23.38 -17.37 2.88
N LYS A 146 -24.43 -17.37 2.05
CA LYS A 146 -24.62 -16.35 1.03
C LYS A 146 -25.25 -15.12 1.67
N PHE A 147 -24.69 -13.97 1.32
CA PHE A 147 -25.24 -12.68 1.70
C PHE A 147 -25.58 -11.91 0.42
N PRO A 148 -26.81 -11.38 0.30
CA PRO A 148 -27.07 -10.36 -0.69
C PRO A 148 -26.23 -9.14 -0.30
N VAL A 149 -25.13 -8.94 -1.02
CA VAL A 149 -24.33 -7.72 -0.90
C VAL A 149 -25.15 -6.66 -1.65
N PRO A 150 -25.55 -5.53 -1.03
CA PRO A 150 -26.02 -4.38 -1.79
C PRO A 150 -24.94 -4.13 -2.84
N SER A 151 -25.29 -3.89 -4.10
CA SER A 151 -24.37 -3.65 -5.22
C SER A 151 -23.47 -2.43 -4.97
N GLY A 152 -22.60 -2.51 -3.98
CA GLY A 152 -21.48 -1.65 -3.71
C GLY A 152 -20.31 -2.39 -4.30
N ASP A 153 -19.89 -1.92 -5.47
CA ASP A 153 -18.78 -2.46 -6.23
C ASP A 153 -17.64 -2.84 -5.28
N VAL A 154 -17.22 -4.11 -5.32
CA VAL A 154 -15.85 -4.42 -4.92
C VAL A 154 -15.01 -3.57 -5.85
N ILE A 155 -14.47 -2.45 -5.36
CA ILE A 155 -13.71 -1.52 -6.20
C ILE A 155 -12.42 -2.26 -6.57
N HIS A 156 -12.48 -3.00 -7.67
CA HIS A 156 -11.33 -3.42 -8.40
C HIS A 156 -10.71 -2.16 -8.97
N PHE A 157 -9.70 -1.64 -8.28
CA PHE A 157 -8.88 -0.60 -8.88
C PHE A 157 -8.13 -1.26 -10.02
N GLN A 158 -8.61 -1.00 -11.23
CA GLN A 158 -7.84 -1.23 -12.43
C GLN A 158 -6.66 -0.27 -12.39
N LYS A 159 -5.48 -0.82 -12.10
CA LYS A 159 -4.25 -0.05 -12.23
C LYS A 159 -3.77 -0.24 -13.66
N VAL A 160 -3.87 0.82 -14.45
CA VAL A 160 -3.17 0.91 -15.74
C VAL A 160 -1.72 1.25 -15.43
N CYS A 161 -0.78 0.45 -15.93
CA CYS A 161 0.62 0.82 -15.93
C CYS A 161 1.35 0.27 -17.16
N ARG A 162 2.48 0.89 -17.48
CA ARG A 162 3.44 0.44 -18.49
C ARG A 162 4.61 -0.25 -17.77
N PRO A 163 4.58 -1.57 -17.56
CA PRO A 163 5.66 -2.26 -16.85
C PRO A 163 6.94 -2.23 -17.70
N ILE A 164 8.03 -1.77 -17.09
CA ILE A 164 9.35 -1.79 -17.73
C ILE A 164 9.92 -3.21 -17.64
N THR A 165 9.69 -4.01 -18.68
CA THR A 165 10.17 -5.40 -18.77
C THR A 165 11.54 -5.45 -19.47
N GLN A 166 12.32 -6.51 -19.26
CA GLN A 166 13.59 -6.69 -19.97
C GLN A 166 13.39 -6.76 -21.50
N GLN A 167 12.33 -7.41 -21.96
CA GLN A 167 11.98 -7.44 -23.38
C GLN A 167 11.66 -6.03 -23.91
N GLY A 168 10.89 -5.24 -23.15
CA GLY A 168 10.61 -3.85 -23.50
C GLY A 168 11.88 -3.00 -23.54
N MET A 169 12.80 -3.18 -22.59
CA MET A 169 14.11 -2.50 -22.60
C MET A 169 14.91 -2.81 -23.86
N PHE A 170 14.92 -4.06 -24.30
CA PHE A 170 15.58 -4.49 -25.54
C PHE A 170 14.94 -3.84 -26.77
N ILE A 171 13.60 -3.85 -26.87
CA ILE A 171 12.86 -3.21 -27.96
C ILE A 171 13.14 -1.70 -27.98
N PHE A 172 13.07 -1.05 -26.80
CA PHE A 172 13.33 0.38 -26.64
C PHE A 172 14.74 0.75 -27.14
N TYR A 173 15.76 0.00 -26.72
CA TYR A 173 17.13 0.20 -27.21
C TYR A 173 17.22 0.10 -28.73
N HIS A 174 16.65 -0.94 -29.32
CA HIS A 174 16.71 -1.13 -30.78
C HIS A 174 15.96 -0.04 -31.55
N MET A 175 14.81 0.41 -31.04
CA MET A 175 14.06 1.53 -31.63
C MET A 175 14.90 2.80 -31.60
N VAL A 176 15.44 3.16 -30.42
CA VAL A 176 16.24 4.38 -30.27
C VAL A 176 17.53 4.33 -31.09
N ASN A 177 18.19 3.17 -31.15
CA ASN A 177 19.39 2.96 -31.95
C ASN A 177 19.15 3.10 -33.46
N ASN A 178 17.93 2.84 -33.94
CA ASN A 178 17.55 2.93 -35.36
C ASN A 178 17.04 4.32 -35.77
N ILE A 179 16.95 5.27 -34.83
CA ILE A 179 16.57 6.64 -35.16
C ILE A 179 17.73 7.32 -35.90
N SER A 180 17.45 7.94 -37.05
CA SER A 180 18.35 8.91 -37.66
C SER A 180 18.17 10.28 -36.99
N TRP A 181 19.28 10.83 -36.52
CA TRP A 181 19.33 12.15 -35.86
C TRP A 181 19.75 13.28 -36.82
N ASP A 182 19.67 13.07 -38.15
CA ASP A 182 20.15 14.00 -39.18
C ASP A 182 19.36 15.33 -39.25
N PHE A 183 18.22 15.40 -38.56
CA PHE A 183 17.44 16.62 -38.41
C PHE A 183 18.09 17.62 -37.44
N ILE A 184 19.04 17.19 -36.60
CA ILE A 184 19.76 18.07 -35.66
C ILE A 184 20.87 18.79 -36.41
N ARG A 185 20.60 20.02 -36.84
CA ARG A 185 21.55 20.88 -37.58
C ARG A 185 21.75 22.22 -36.86
N GLU A 186 22.86 22.88 -37.14
CA GLU A 186 23.21 24.13 -36.45
C GLU A 186 22.26 25.30 -36.72
N SER A 187 21.61 25.30 -37.88
CA SER A 187 20.68 26.36 -38.30
C SER A 187 19.24 26.16 -37.83
N CYS A 188 18.96 25.08 -37.09
CA CYS A 188 17.60 24.75 -36.66
C CYS A 188 17.19 25.53 -35.41
N GLU A 189 15.90 25.78 -35.27
CA GLU A 189 15.32 26.33 -34.05
C GLU A 189 15.27 25.25 -32.97
N ILE A 190 15.78 25.55 -31.78
CA ILE A 190 16.06 24.52 -30.77
C ILE A 190 14.79 23.95 -30.11
N ASN A 191 13.70 24.72 -30.00
CA ASN A 191 12.44 24.20 -29.47
C ASN A 191 11.83 23.15 -30.40
N GLU A 192 11.81 23.40 -31.71
CA GLU A 192 11.34 22.44 -32.72
C GLU A 192 12.18 21.15 -32.68
N VAL A 193 13.52 21.28 -32.67
CA VAL A 193 14.43 20.13 -32.62
C VAL A 193 14.25 19.29 -31.35
N PHE A 194 14.08 19.93 -30.18
CA PHE A 194 13.78 19.19 -28.94
C PHE A 194 12.40 18.57 -28.94
N THR A 195 11.41 19.21 -29.56
CA THR A 195 10.06 18.66 -29.69
C THR A 195 10.10 17.36 -30.50
N ASP A 196 10.77 17.37 -31.65
CA ASP A 196 10.94 16.17 -32.49
C ASP A 196 11.74 15.08 -31.78
N PHE A 197 12.85 15.45 -31.14
CA PHE A 197 13.67 14.51 -30.37
C PHE A 197 12.88 13.82 -29.25
N MET A 198 12.12 14.60 -28.46
CA MET A 198 11.31 14.07 -27.38
C MET A 198 10.15 13.21 -27.92
N ALA A 199 9.53 13.61 -29.02
CA ALA A 199 8.47 12.82 -29.67
C ALA A 199 9.00 11.46 -30.16
N LEU A 200 10.19 11.40 -30.74
CA LEU A 200 10.81 10.15 -31.18
C LEU A 200 11.15 9.22 -29.99
N LEU A 201 11.67 9.78 -28.89
CA LEU A 201 11.92 9.02 -27.66
C LEU A 201 10.64 8.53 -27.01
N GLU A 202 9.62 9.37 -26.92
CA GLU A 202 8.31 9.03 -26.38
C GLU A 202 7.64 7.94 -27.22
N ASN A 203 7.64 8.06 -28.56
CA ASN A 203 7.09 7.04 -29.46
C ASN A 203 7.81 5.70 -29.31
N SER A 204 9.14 5.72 -29.16
CA SER A 204 9.93 4.52 -28.88
C SER A 204 9.55 3.89 -27.53
N PHE A 205 9.34 4.72 -26.51
CA PHE A 205 8.90 4.28 -25.18
C PHE A 205 7.49 3.67 -25.22
N LEU A 206 6.53 4.37 -25.83
CA LEU A 206 5.13 3.93 -25.91
C LEU A 206 4.99 2.60 -26.67
N SER A 207 5.81 2.42 -27.71
CA SER A 207 5.85 1.20 -28.51
C SER A 207 6.51 0.03 -27.77
N ALA A 208 7.59 0.29 -27.03
CA ALA A 208 8.32 -0.72 -26.27
C ALA A 208 7.59 -1.17 -25.00
N PHE A 209 6.80 -0.28 -24.39
CA PHE A 209 6.12 -0.52 -23.11
C PHE A 209 4.60 -0.29 -23.25
N PRO A 210 3.86 -1.26 -23.83
CA PRO A 210 2.42 -1.15 -23.97
C PRO A 210 1.73 -1.10 -22.61
N GLU A 211 0.59 -0.40 -22.57
CA GLU A 211 -0.25 -0.36 -21.38
C GLU A 211 -0.79 -1.74 -21.05
N LYS A 212 -0.69 -2.07 -19.75
CA LYS A 212 -1.29 -3.27 -19.19
C LYS A 212 -2.17 -2.87 -18.02
N THR A 213 -3.40 -3.36 -18.06
CA THR A 213 -4.36 -3.19 -16.97
C THR A 213 -4.21 -4.36 -16.01
N TYR A 214 -3.89 -4.05 -14.77
CA TYR A 214 -3.84 -5.04 -13.69
C TYR A 214 -5.03 -4.82 -12.77
N THR A 215 -5.79 -5.87 -12.52
CA THR A 215 -6.76 -5.86 -11.42
C THR A 215 -5.99 -6.01 -10.13
N VAL A 216 -5.76 -4.89 -9.46
CA VAL A 216 -5.08 -4.86 -8.17
C VAL A 216 -6.13 -4.99 -7.10
N ARG A 217 -6.08 -6.08 -6.33
CA ARG A 217 -6.84 -6.19 -5.10
C ARG A 217 -6.30 -5.17 -4.10
N SER A 218 -7.19 -4.50 -3.37
CA SER A 218 -6.83 -3.51 -2.34
C SER A 218 -6.09 -4.12 -1.15
N ASP A 219 -6.03 -5.46 -1.07
CA ASP A 219 -5.26 -6.17 -0.06
C ASP A 219 -3.77 -6.16 -0.40
N ASN A 220 -3.12 -5.07 -0.03
CA ASN A 220 -1.67 -4.99 0.16
C ASN A 220 -1.16 -5.90 1.30
N SER A 221 -1.83 -7.03 1.56
CA SER A 221 -1.29 -8.09 2.38
C SER A 221 -0.12 -8.66 1.59
N LEU A 222 1.09 -8.25 1.97
CA LEU A 222 2.32 -8.87 1.53
C LEU A 222 2.09 -10.38 1.50
N ASN A 223 2.16 -10.96 0.30
CA ASN A 223 2.14 -12.40 0.08
C ASN A 223 2.91 -13.08 1.21
N VAL A 224 2.20 -13.94 1.95
CA VAL A 224 2.68 -14.59 3.17
C VAL A 224 3.88 -15.47 2.84
N ALA A 225 5.08 -14.88 2.87
CA ALA A 225 6.34 -15.54 2.52
C ALA A 225 6.99 -16.29 3.70
N TRP A 226 6.30 -16.38 4.84
CA TRP A 226 6.82 -17.02 6.06
C TRP A 226 6.40 -18.49 6.21
N PHE A 227 5.44 -18.99 5.43
CA PHE A 227 5.03 -20.39 5.49
C PHE A 227 5.94 -21.25 4.61
N THR A 228 6.80 -22.04 5.21
CA THR A 228 7.82 -22.85 4.51
C THR A 228 7.38 -24.30 4.35
N GLU A 229 8.08 -25.05 3.49
CA GLU A 229 7.85 -26.50 3.34
C GLU A 229 8.12 -27.25 4.65
N GLU A 230 9.09 -26.81 5.47
CA GLU A 230 9.30 -27.44 6.79
C GLU A 230 8.07 -27.28 7.71
N LEU A 231 7.43 -26.11 7.71
CA LEU A 231 6.20 -25.90 8.48
C LEU A 231 5.04 -26.72 7.95
N ARG A 232 5.01 -27.00 6.65
CA ARG A 232 4.03 -27.91 6.04
C ARG A 232 4.25 -29.34 6.52
N THR A 233 5.48 -29.85 6.46
CA THR A 233 5.82 -31.19 6.95
C THR A 233 5.51 -31.35 8.43
N MET A 234 5.83 -30.35 9.26
CA MET A 234 5.48 -30.37 10.68
C MET A 234 3.96 -30.43 10.90
N ARG A 235 3.16 -29.70 10.10
CA ARG A 235 1.70 -29.78 10.15
C ARG A 235 1.20 -31.17 9.77
N GLU A 236 1.72 -31.74 8.69
CA GLU A 236 1.35 -33.08 8.21
C GLU A 236 1.70 -34.17 9.24
N HIS A 237 2.87 -34.07 9.88
CA HIS A 237 3.25 -34.98 10.97
C HIS A 237 2.33 -34.85 12.19
N LEU A 238 1.95 -33.62 12.54
CA LEU A 238 1.00 -33.40 13.62
C LEU A 238 -0.40 -33.98 13.30
N ASN A 239 -0.83 -33.89 12.04
CA ASN A 239 -2.07 -34.54 11.58
C ASN A 239 -1.97 -36.07 11.69
N PHE A 240 -0.84 -36.65 11.25
CA PHE A 240 -0.59 -38.09 11.37
C PHE A 240 -0.63 -38.57 12.83
N LEU A 241 -0.01 -37.84 13.76
CA LEU A 241 -0.07 -38.17 15.20
C LEU A 241 -1.51 -38.12 15.72
N SER A 242 -2.31 -37.14 15.27
CA SER A 242 -3.72 -37.04 15.63
C SER A 242 -4.57 -38.17 15.04
N GLU A 243 -4.32 -38.59 13.79
CA GLU A 243 -4.97 -39.74 13.15
C GLU A 243 -4.60 -41.05 13.89
N LEU A 244 -3.33 -41.25 14.23
CA LEU A 244 -2.88 -42.39 15.03
C LEU A 244 -3.59 -42.46 16.39
N LYS A 245 -3.82 -41.32 17.05
CA LYS A 245 -4.60 -41.27 18.31
C LYS A 245 -6.05 -41.69 18.13
N GLN A 246 -6.66 -41.37 16.98
CA GLN A 246 -8.05 -41.75 16.69
C GLN A 246 -8.18 -43.26 16.42
N HIS A 247 -7.18 -43.86 15.78
CA HIS A 247 -7.23 -45.27 15.37
C HIS A 247 -6.56 -46.25 16.36
N HIS A 248 -5.72 -45.77 17.28
CA HIS A 248 -4.98 -46.62 18.21
C HIS A 248 -4.96 -46.05 19.64
N ASN A 249 -5.22 -46.92 20.62
CA ASN A 249 -5.19 -46.56 22.03
C ASN A 249 -3.77 -46.67 22.60
N LEU A 250 -2.94 -45.65 22.35
CA LEU A 250 -1.53 -45.60 22.76
C LEU A 250 -1.34 -44.61 23.93
N PRO A 251 -0.89 -45.06 25.13
CA PRO A 251 -0.80 -44.20 26.31
C PRO A 251 0.14 -42.98 26.17
N TRP A 252 1.15 -43.07 25.30
CA TRP A 252 2.16 -42.03 25.11
C TRP A 252 1.78 -40.97 24.05
N ILE A 253 0.77 -41.23 23.22
CA ILE A 253 0.52 -40.40 22.03
C ILE A 253 -0.03 -39.01 22.36
N GLU A 254 -0.73 -38.88 23.47
CA GLU A 254 -1.29 -37.61 23.92
C GLU A 254 -0.21 -36.62 24.38
N ASP A 255 0.76 -37.11 25.14
CA ASP A 255 1.93 -36.32 25.55
C ASP A 255 2.78 -35.93 24.34
N GLU A 256 2.91 -36.85 23.36
CA GLU A 256 3.66 -36.61 22.13
C GLU A 256 3.00 -35.54 21.24
N ILE A 257 1.67 -35.60 21.05
CA ILE A 257 0.92 -34.54 20.34
C ILE A 257 1.09 -33.20 21.05
N LYS A 258 0.99 -33.15 22.37
CA LYS A 258 1.13 -31.92 23.16
C LYS A 258 2.53 -31.32 23.00
N ARG A 259 3.56 -32.17 23.07
CA ARG A 259 4.96 -31.79 22.83
C ARG A 259 5.16 -31.26 21.41
N TYR A 260 4.65 -31.96 20.41
CA TYR A 260 4.81 -31.60 19.00
C TYR A 260 4.06 -30.31 18.63
N ARG A 261 2.87 -30.08 19.20
CA ARG A 261 2.13 -28.79 19.09
C ARG A 261 2.95 -27.61 19.58
N LYS A 262 3.66 -27.77 20.70
CA LYS A 262 4.53 -26.71 21.25
C LYS A 262 5.68 -26.40 20.29
N LEU A 263 6.33 -27.43 19.75
CA LEU A 263 7.39 -27.29 18.76
C LEU A 263 6.88 -26.59 17.49
N TYR A 264 5.73 -27.00 16.98
CA TYR A 264 5.14 -26.40 15.78
C TYR A 264 4.79 -24.90 15.98
N LYS A 265 4.19 -24.54 17.12
CA LYS A 265 3.92 -23.13 17.46
C LYS A 265 5.20 -22.30 17.53
N GLN A 266 6.28 -22.85 18.09
CA GLN A 266 7.58 -22.19 18.14
C GLN A 266 8.16 -22.00 16.73
N ALA A 267 8.13 -23.04 15.90
CA ALA A 267 8.62 -22.97 14.51
C ALA A 267 7.87 -21.92 13.67
N ILE A 268 6.54 -21.79 13.83
CA ILE A 268 5.75 -20.73 13.17
C ILE A 268 6.24 -19.34 13.58
N LYS A 269 6.49 -19.14 14.87
CA LYS A 269 6.98 -17.86 15.40
C LYS A 269 8.35 -17.53 14.79
N ASP A 270 9.26 -18.49 14.77
CA ASP A 270 10.62 -18.29 14.26
C ASP A 270 10.63 -18.04 12.75
N ALA A 271 9.78 -18.73 11.99
CA ALA A 271 9.63 -18.51 10.55
C ALA A 271 9.10 -17.09 10.22
N LYS A 272 8.15 -16.59 11.02
CA LYS A 272 7.64 -15.20 10.89
C LYS A 272 8.73 -14.17 11.18
N ILE A 273 9.52 -14.38 12.22
CA ILE A 273 10.65 -13.50 12.56
C ILE A 273 11.66 -13.51 11.41
N LYS A 274 12.12 -14.69 10.99
CA LYS A 274 13.11 -14.86 9.92
C LYS A 274 12.67 -14.25 8.60
N ALA A 275 11.39 -14.37 8.24
CA ALA A 275 10.85 -13.77 7.02
C ALA A 275 10.87 -12.23 7.09
N ASN A 276 10.50 -11.65 8.23
CA ASN A 276 10.56 -10.20 8.43
C ASN A 276 12.01 -9.69 8.44
N ASP A 277 12.92 -10.40 9.12
CA ASP A 277 14.35 -10.05 9.17
C ASP A 277 14.97 -10.07 7.78
N LYS A 278 14.72 -11.12 6.99
CA LYS A 278 15.17 -11.20 5.60
C LYS A 278 14.67 -10.00 4.80
N LEU A 279 13.39 -9.66 4.93
CA LEU A 279 12.77 -8.56 4.19
C LEU A 279 13.36 -7.18 4.57
N ILE A 280 13.74 -7.00 5.84
CA ILE A 280 14.44 -5.79 6.31
C ILE A 280 15.88 -5.75 5.78
N GLN A 281 16.61 -6.86 5.88
CA GLN A 281 18.02 -6.95 5.49
C GLN A 281 18.23 -6.80 3.98
N THR A 282 17.32 -7.33 3.15
CA THR A 282 17.41 -7.21 1.69
C THR A 282 16.86 -5.89 1.15
N SER A 283 16.42 -4.96 2.01
CA SER A 283 15.86 -3.68 1.61
C SER A 283 16.95 -2.64 1.34
N THR A 284 16.74 -1.81 0.32
CA THR A 284 17.56 -0.61 0.06
C THR A 284 17.43 0.46 1.16
N ASN A 285 16.37 0.42 1.97
CA ASN A 285 16.17 1.29 3.12
C ASN A 285 15.56 0.50 4.29
N PRO A 286 16.40 -0.11 5.16
CA PRO A 286 15.93 -0.95 6.27
C PRO A 286 15.02 -0.22 7.28
N PRO A 287 15.31 1.03 7.73
CA PRO A 287 14.43 1.74 8.65
C PRO A 287 13.02 1.96 8.09
N LYS A 288 12.89 2.36 6.82
CA LYS A 288 11.59 2.57 6.17
C LYS A 288 10.81 1.26 6.06
N THR A 289 11.49 0.16 5.73
CA THR A 289 10.88 -1.17 5.65
C THR A 289 10.41 -1.67 7.00
N MET A 290 11.20 -1.48 8.06
CA MET A 290 10.78 -1.82 9.43
C MET A 290 9.52 -1.05 9.85
N TRP A 291 9.48 0.26 9.62
CA TRP A 291 8.29 1.06 9.90
C TRP A 291 7.07 0.65 9.08
N LYS A 292 7.27 0.21 7.83
CA LYS A 292 6.20 -0.35 7.00
C LYS A 292 5.60 -1.62 7.62
N ILE A 293 6.44 -2.53 8.11
CA ILE A 293 5.99 -3.77 8.80
C ILE A 293 5.19 -3.41 10.06
N ILE A 294 5.71 -2.52 10.90
CA ILE A 294 5.04 -2.08 12.14
C ILE A 294 3.69 -1.43 11.83
N ASN A 295 3.65 -0.52 10.86
CA ASN A 295 2.42 0.19 10.50
C ASN A 295 1.36 -0.74 9.91
N ASN A 296 1.75 -1.83 9.24
CA ASN A 296 0.82 -2.85 8.78
C ASN A 296 0.18 -3.60 9.96
N TYR A 297 0.95 -3.96 10.99
CA TYR A 297 0.42 -4.65 12.18
C TYR A 297 -0.41 -3.75 13.10
N ARG A 298 -0.08 -2.46 13.16
CA ARG A 298 -0.83 -1.49 13.99
C ARG A 298 -2.24 -1.20 13.47
N GLY A 299 -2.50 -1.50 12.20
CA GLY A 299 -3.70 -1.05 11.49
C GLY A 299 -3.67 0.47 11.31
N LYS A 300 -3.91 0.97 10.11
CA LYS A 300 -4.09 2.42 9.95
C LYS A 300 -5.39 2.81 10.66
N LYS A 301 -5.33 3.71 11.65
CA LYS A 301 -6.48 4.57 11.95
C LYS A 301 -6.65 5.49 10.75
N GLY A 302 -7.40 5.02 9.75
CA GLY A 302 -7.85 5.89 8.68
C GLY A 302 -8.89 6.83 9.24
N GLU A 303 -8.47 8.01 9.71
CA GLU A 303 -9.35 9.16 9.54
C GLU A 303 -9.47 9.36 8.04
N ASN A 304 -10.57 8.88 7.45
CA ASN A 304 -10.98 9.25 6.11
C ASN A 304 -11.45 10.72 6.14
N ASN A 305 -10.54 11.64 6.46
CA ASN A 305 -10.75 13.02 6.08
C ASN A 305 -10.56 13.07 4.57
N LYS A 306 -11.67 12.95 3.83
CA LYS A 306 -11.72 13.30 2.41
C LYS A 306 -11.32 14.78 2.32
N VAL A 307 -10.03 15.02 2.11
CA VAL A 307 -9.51 16.35 1.78
C VAL A 307 -10.05 16.69 0.39
N SER A 308 -10.75 17.81 0.27
CA SER A 308 -11.49 18.21 -0.94
C SER A 308 -10.62 18.94 -1.99
N ILE A 309 -9.31 19.06 -1.78
CA ILE A 309 -8.42 19.73 -2.75
C ILE A 309 -8.25 18.84 -3.99
N THR A 310 -8.44 19.45 -5.16
CA THR A 310 -8.22 18.81 -6.46
C THR A 310 -6.79 19.05 -6.98
N PRO A 311 -6.30 18.24 -7.92
CA PRO A 311 -5.05 18.52 -8.63
C PRO A 311 -5.03 19.91 -9.31
N ASP A 312 -6.17 20.36 -9.82
CA ASP A 312 -6.29 21.68 -10.47
C ASP A 312 -6.14 22.83 -9.47
N ASP A 313 -6.66 22.67 -8.24
CA ASP A 313 -6.45 23.65 -7.18
C ASP A 313 -4.97 23.77 -6.82
N PHE A 314 -4.25 22.64 -6.74
CA PHE A 314 -2.79 22.64 -6.55
C PHE A 314 -2.08 23.31 -7.72
N ASN A 315 -2.46 22.97 -8.95
CA ASN A 315 -1.82 23.51 -10.15
C ASN A 315 -2.02 25.02 -10.26
N LYS A 316 -3.25 25.50 -10.02
CA LYS A 316 -3.61 26.92 -9.96
C LYS A 316 -2.84 27.63 -8.87
N TYR A 317 -2.74 27.05 -7.67
CA TYR A 317 -1.99 27.67 -6.58
C TYR A 317 -0.50 27.75 -6.94
N PHE A 318 0.16 26.62 -7.20
CA PHE A 318 1.62 26.57 -7.41
C PHE A 318 2.09 27.35 -8.63
N SER A 319 1.34 27.35 -9.73
CA SER A 319 1.70 28.13 -10.93
C SER A 319 1.61 29.64 -10.72
N ASN A 320 0.80 30.11 -9.76
CA ASN A 320 0.59 31.53 -9.50
C ASN A 320 1.33 32.05 -8.26
N VAL A 321 2.07 31.22 -7.53
CA VAL A 321 2.80 31.64 -6.31
C VAL A 321 3.71 32.84 -6.59
N ALA A 322 4.52 32.78 -7.66
CA ALA A 322 5.45 33.84 -8.01
C ALA A 322 4.72 35.16 -8.33
N SER A 323 3.73 35.12 -9.22
CA SER A 323 2.93 36.30 -9.60
C SER A 323 2.23 36.91 -8.38
N ASN A 324 1.64 36.08 -7.52
CA ASN A 324 0.99 36.53 -6.29
C ASN A 324 1.99 37.22 -5.35
N ILE A 325 3.19 36.66 -5.18
CA ILE A 325 4.25 37.28 -4.37
C ILE A 325 4.65 38.64 -4.98
N ILE A 326 4.87 38.71 -6.29
CA ILE A 326 5.26 39.96 -6.98
C ILE A 326 4.23 41.07 -6.72
N HIS A 327 2.93 40.77 -6.77
CA HIS A 327 1.87 41.75 -6.48
C HIS A 327 1.83 42.23 -5.01
N THR A 328 2.46 41.49 -4.08
CA THR A 328 2.55 41.89 -2.66
C THR A 328 3.81 42.65 -2.32
N ILE A 329 4.82 42.66 -3.21
CA ILE A 329 6.07 43.39 -2.98
C ILE A 329 5.78 44.88 -3.19
N PRO A 330 6.07 45.75 -2.21
CA PRO A 330 5.90 47.18 -2.38
C PRO A 330 6.83 47.72 -3.48
N SER A 331 6.37 48.73 -4.22
CA SER A 331 7.23 49.41 -5.18
C SER A 331 8.45 49.98 -4.46
N PRO A 332 9.67 49.76 -4.99
CA PRO A 332 10.86 50.28 -4.36
C PRO A 332 10.87 51.81 -4.45
N ASP A 333 11.32 52.48 -3.39
CA ASP A 333 11.47 53.95 -3.34
C ASP A 333 12.57 54.47 -4.26
N ARG A 334 13.40 53.57 -4.81
CA ARG A 334 14.56 53.87 -5.65
C ARG A 334 14.75 52.80 -6.73
N ASP A 335 15.22 53.21 -7.90
CA ASP A 335 15.59 52.27 -8.96
C ASP A 335 16.80 51.43 -8.49
N PRO A 336 16.73 50.08 -8.52
CA PRO A 336 17.87 49.22 -8.23
C PRO A 336 19.14 49.55 -9.04
N LEU A 337 18.98 50.06 -10.28
CA LEU A 337 20.09 50.48 -11.12
C LEU A 337 20.85 51.68 -10.55
N ASP A 338 20.24 52.48 -9.68
CA ASP A 338 20.93 53.60 -9.00
C ASP A 338 22.06 53.11 -8.09
N TYR A 339 21.95 51.92 -7.53
CA TYR A 339 23.01 51.32 -6.70
C TYR A 339 24.20 50.82 -7.54
N LEU A 340 24.05 50.77 -8.86
CA LEU A 340 25.05 50.29 -9.81
C LEU A 340 25.72 51.43 -10.61
N GLN A 341 25.38 52.71 -10.35
CA GLN A 341 25.91 53.85 -11.12
C GLN A 341 27.43 53.98 -11.03
N ASP A 342 28.05 53.61 -9.90
CA ASP A 342 29.50 53.63 -9.72
C ASP A 342 30.16 52.28 -10.09
N PHE A 343 29.39 51.33 -10.60
CA PHE A 343 29.90 50.00 -10.94
C PHE A 343 30.42 49.97 -12.37
N SER A 344 31.72 49.77 -12.53
CA SER A 344 32.31 49.48 -13.84
C SER A 344 32.08 48.01 -14.18
N PRO A 345 31.61 47.67 -15.39
CA PRO A 345 31.44 46.28 -15.79
C PRO A 345 32.77 45.51 -15.64
N PRO A 346 32.75 44.29 -15.09
CA PRO A 346 33.95 43.47 -15.02
C PRO A 346 34.48 43.16 -16.43
N GLU A 347 35.79 43.01 -16.57
CA GLU A 347 36.41 42.62 -17.84
C GLU A 347 36.03 41.19 -18.26
N ASN A 348 35.74 40.33 -17.27
CA ASN A 348 35.36 38.93 -17.48
C ASN A 348 33.83 38.76 -17.50
N TYR A 349 33.31 38.25 -18.61
CA TYR A 349 31.90 37.92 -18.78
C TYR A 349 31.69 36.42 -18.76
N PHE A 350 30.60 35.99 -18.13
CA PHE A 350 30.16 34.61 -18.21
C PHE A 350 29.69 34.28 -19.63
N ASN A 351 30.19 33.17 -20.17
CA ASN A 351 29.67 32.56 -21.39
C ASN A 351 29.55 31.05 -21.21
N PHE A 352 28.53 30.43 -21.82
CA PHE A 352 28.40 28.98 -21.80
C PHE A 352 29.42 28.34 -22.73
N GLU A 353 30.43 27.69 -22.16
CA GLU A 353 31.37 26.85 -22.91
C GLU A 353 30.66 25.64 -23.54
N GLU A 354 31.16 25.13 -24.66
CA GLU A 354 30.58 23.93 -25.27
C GLU A 354 30.70 22.70 -24.36
N VAL A 355 29.70 21.81 -24.47
CA VAL A 355 29.67 20.50 -23.83
C VAL A 355 30.29 19.48 -24.76
N THR A 356 31.20 18.66 -24.22
CA THR A 356 31.74 17.52 -24.96
C THR A 356 30.87 16.29 -24.75
N TYR A 357 30.91 15.34 -25.69
CA TYR A 357 30.18 14.08 -25.51
C TYR A 357 30.74 13.24 -24.33
N ILE A 358 32.01 13.43 -23.95
CA ILE A 358 32.60 12.75 -22.77
C ILE A 358 31.98 13.32 -21.50
N GLU A 359 31.92 14.65 -21.37
CA GLU A 359 31.24 15.31 -20.26
C GLU A 359 29.76 14.89 -20.19
N MET A 360 29.09 14.82 -21.35
CA MET A 360 27.71 14.33 -21.43
C MET A 360 27.55 12.91 -20.88
N ARG A 361 28.50 12.02 -21.18
CA ARG A 361 28.51 10.64 -20.68
C ARG A 361 28.55 10.63 -19.16
N ASP A 362 29.51 11.38 -18.61
CA ASP A 362 29.77 11.43 -17.18
C ASP A 362 28.59 12.05 -16.43
N ILE A 363 27.96 13.08 -17.00
CA ILE A 363 26.74 13.68 -16.45
C ILE A 363 25.62 12.64 -16.38
N ILE A 364 25.33 11.93 -17.48
CA ILE A 364 24.28 10.89 -17.51
C ILE A 364 24.58 9.80 -16.49
N ASP A 365 25.83 9.36 -16.39
CA ASP A 365 26.23 8.29 -15.47
C ASP A 365 26.17 8.72 -14.00
N SER A 366 26.46 9.98 -13.70
CA SER A 366 26.33 10.55 -12.36
C SER A 366 24.89 10.63 -11.84
N LEU A 367 23.88 10.58 -12.73
CA LEU A 367 22.48 10.65 -12.32
C LEU A 367 22.12 9.46 -11.44
N LYS A 368 21.53 9.73 -10.27
CA LYS A 368 21.08 8.68 -9.34
C LYS A 368 19.90 7.91 -9.93
N ASN A 369 20.03 6.59 -9.98
CA ASN A 369 18.98 5.69 -10.43
C ASN A 369 17.74 5.84 -9.52
N LYS A 370 16.62 6.27 -10.11
CA LYS A 370 15.32 6.39 -9.44
C LYS A 370 14.25 5.70 -10.29
N HIS A 371 13.26 5.13 -9.61
CA HIS A 371 12.13 4.46 -10.27
C HIS A 371 10.99 5.41 -10.66
N SER A 372 11.06 6.67 -10.27
CA SER A 372 10.10 7.70 -10.69
C SER A 372 10.27 7.99 -12.18
N SER A 373 9.18 7.89 -12.94
CA SER A 373 9.11 8.34 -14.32
C SER A 373 8.77 9.83 -14.40
N ASP A 374 9.29 10.49 -15.42
CA ASP A 374 8.89 11.84 -15.80
C ASP A 374 7.59 11.84 -16.62
N ILE A 375 7.21 13.00 -17.17
CA ILE A 375 5.98 13.18 -17.94
C ILE A 375 5.93 12.34 -19.23
N TYR A 376 7.09 11.91 -19.75
CA TYR A 376 7.22 11.05 -20.93
C TYR A 376 7.28 9.55 -20.57
N GLY A 377 7.09 9.22 -19.28
CA GLY A 377 7.25 7.86 -18.79
C GLY A 377 8.70 7.42 -18.61
N LEU A 378 9.67 8.28 -18.94
CA LEU A 378 11.10 7.97 -18.91
C LEU A 378 11.66 8.07 -17.49
N ASN A 379 12.60 7.19 -17.14
CA ASN A 379 13.34 7.25 -15.89
C ASN A 379 14.84 7.17 -16.16
N VAL A 380 15.65 7.44 -15.12
CA VAL A 380 17.12 7.48 -15.26
C VAL A 380 17.69 6.15 -15.78
N ASN A 381 17.12 5.01 -15.39
CA ASN A 381 17.58 3.70 -15.85
C ASN A 381 17.32 3.50 -17.35
N LEU A 382 16.17 3.96 -17.86
CA LEU A 382 15.84 3.93 -19.28
C LEU A 382 16.82 4.79 -20.07
N ILE A 383 17.05 6.04 -19.65
CA ILE A 383 17.99 6.93 -20.32
C ILE A 383 19.41 6.34 -20.34
N LYS A 384 19.86 5.76 -19.22
CA LYS A 384 21.17 5.09 -19.14
C LYS A 384 21.28 3.88 -20.08
N SER A 385 20.18 3.14 -20.30
CA SER A 385 20.19 1.98 -21.20
C SER A 385 20.36 2.34 -22.67
N VAL A 386 19.94 3.54 -23.08
CA VAL A 386 20.06 4.03 -24.46
C VAL A 386 21.08 5.15 -24.60
N LYS A 387 21.90 5.38 -23.57
CA LYS A 387 22.80 6.54 -23.49
C LYS A 387 23.70 6.63 -24.72
N ASP A 388 24.27 5.50 -25.15
CA ASP A 388 25.23 5.49 -26.24
C ASP A 388 24.57 5.80 -27.60
N CYS A 389 23.26 5.59 -27.72
CA CYS A 389 22.47 5.97 -28.90
C CYS A 389 22.15 7.47 -28.93
N ILE A 390 21.99 8.11 -27.77
CA ILE A 390 21.50 9.50 -27.67
C ILE A 390 22.59 10.52 -27.28
N ILE A 391 23.78 10.08 -26.91
CA ILE A 391 24.81 10.97 -26.33
C ILE A 391 25.27 12.05 -27.31
N LEU A 392 25.53 11.67 -28.57
CA LEU A 392 25.95 12.59 -29.62
C LEU A 392 24.84 13.59 -30.01
N PRO A 393 23.60 13.15 -30.33
CA PRO A 393 22.54 14.10 -30.66
C PRO A 393 22.22 15.02 -29.47
N LEU A 394 22.16 14.49 -28.25
CA LEU A 394 21.89 15.30 -27.07
C LEU A 394 22.99 16.35 -26.81
N THR A 395 24.26 15.99 -27.00
CA THR A 395 25.39 16.94 -26.87
C THR A 395 25.24 18.10 -27.87
N LYS A 396 24.95 17.80 -29.14
CA LYS A 396 24.73 18.83 -30.17
C LYS A 396 23.57 19.75 -29.80
N MET A 397 22.45 19.17 -29.38
CA MET A 397 21.25 19.94 -29.00
C MET A 397 21.51 20.85 -27.79
N ILE A 398 22.23 20.39 -26.78
CA ILE A 398 22.55 21.21 -25.60
C ILE A 398 23.48 22.37 -25.97
N ASN A 399 24.47 22.14 -26.84
CA ASN A 399 25.31 23.23 -27.33
C ASN A 399 24.51 24.24 -28.16
N LEU A 400 23.48 23.81 -28.89
CA LEU A 400 22.55 24.72 -29.56
C LEU A 400 21.70 25.53 -28.57
N CYS A 401 21.23 24.93 -27.45
CA CYS A 401 20.58 25.69 -26.38
C CYS A 401 21.47 26.83 -25.88
N PHE A 402 22.76 26.55 -25.67
CA PHE A 402 23.74 27.52 -25.18
C PHE A 402 24.00 28.61 -26.22
N LYS A 403 24.20 28.24 -27.49
CA LYS A 403 24.44 29.19 -28.59
C LYS A 403 23.23 30.10 -28.85
N GLN A 404 22.02 29.57 -28.74
CA GLN A 404 20.77 30.31 -28.99
C GLN A 404 20.24 31.02 -27.74
N ASN A 405 20.79 30.74 -26.55
CA ASN A 405 20.28 31.20 -25.25
C ASN A 405 18.80 30.83 -25.00
N VAL A 406 18.40 29.64 -25.47
CA VAL A 406 17.02 29.17 -25.38
C VAL A 406 16.98 27.85 -24.59
N PHE A 407 16.12 27.82 -23.57
CA PHE A 407 15.77 26.58 -22.88
C PHE A 407 14.53 25.95 -23.54
N PRO A 408 14.56 24.66 -23.92
CA PRO A 408 13.48 24.05 -24.70
C PRO A 408 12.13 24.03 -23.97
N ASP A 409 11.07 24.49 -24.63
CA ASP A 409 9.71 24.58 -24.09
C ASP A 409 9.13 23.23 -23.71
N VAL A 410 9.36 22.21 -24.54
CA VAL A 410 8.93 20.83 -24.29
C VAL A 410 9.49 20.28 -22.97
N LEU A 411 10.64 20.80 -22.49
CA LEU A 411 11.25 20.37 -21.24
C LEU A 411 10.80 21.16 -20.00
N LYS A 412 10.00 22.22 -20.15
CA LYS A 412 9.53 23.07 -19.05
C LYS A 412 8.36 22.47 -18.25
N THR A 413 7.74 21.40 -18.77
CA THR A 413 6.59 20.76 -18.12
C THR A 413 7.04 19.65 -17.17
N ALA A 414 6.51 19.63 -15.94
CA ALA A 414 6.89 18.67 -14.91
C ALA A 414 5.68 18.08 -14.19
N ILE A 415 5.81 16.84 -13.69
CA ILE A 415 4.81 16.25 -12.79
C ILE A 415 5.05 16.79 -11.38
N VAL A 416 4.10 17.54 -10.84
CA VAL A 416 4.18 18.07 -9.47
C VAL A 416 3.50 17.11 -8.50
N THR A 417 4.25 16.63 -7.50
CA THR A 417 3.73 15.85 -6.37
C THR A 417 3.65 16.71 -5.12
N PRO A 418 2.44 17.11 -4.67
CA PRO A 418 2.28 17.88 -3.43
C PRO A 418 2.59 17.02 -2.21
N ILE A 419 3.52 17.47 -1.36
CA ILE A 419 3.86 16.81 -0.09
C ILE A 419 3.38 17.67 1.07
N PHE A 420 2.46 17.15 1.88
CA PHE A 420 1.95 17.86 3.04
C PHE A 420 3.08 18.23 4.01
N LYS A 421 3.12 19.52 4.41
CA LYS A 421 4.12 20.08 5.31
C LYS A 421 3.60 20.12 6.75
N LYS A 422 2.58 20.94 7.01
CA LYS A 422 1.91 21.16 8.31
C LYS A 422 0.69 22.08 8.13
N GLY A 423 -0.20 22.17 9.11
CA GLY A 423 -1.35 23.10 9.08
C GLY A 423 -2.65 22.43 8.62
N ASN A 424 -3.54 23.21 8.00
CA ASN A 424 -4.80 22.69 7.46
C ASN A 424 -4.54 21.95 6.14
N ALA A 425 -4.81 20.64 6.11
CA ALA A 425 -4.64 19.80 4.93
C ALA A 425 -5.60 20.17 3.78
N SER A 426 -6.61 20.99 4.02
CA SER A 426 -7.52 21.50 2.98
C SER A 426 -7.02 22.78 2.30
N LEU A 427 -5.81 23.26 2.60
CA LEU A 427 -5.21 24.43 1.95
C LEU A 427 -3.94 24.07 1.16
N PRO A 428 -3.82 24.44 -0.14
CA PRO A 428 -2.65 24.12 -0.96
C PRO A 428 -1.31 24.70 -0.44
N GLU A 429 -1.34 25.85 0.23
CA GLU A 429 -0.18 26.51 0.86
C GLU A 429 0.53 25.65 1.93
N ASN A 430 -0.19 24.68 2.48
CA ASN A 430 0.31 23.74 3.48
C ASN A 430 1.03 22.53 2.85
N TYR A 431 1.26 22.55 1.54
CA TYR A 431 1.97 21.52 0.78
C TYR A 431 3.22 22.07 0.09
N ARG A 432 4.22 21.21 -0.07
CA ARG A 432 5.44 21.50 -0.86
C ARG A 432 5.27 20.91 -2.26
N PRO A 433 5.49 21.68 -3.34
CA PRO A 433 5.51 21.14 -4.68
C PRO A 433 6.85 20.43 -4.93
N VAL A 434 6.83 19.11 -5.08
CA VAL A 434 8.00 18.36 -5.54
C VAL A 434 7.84 18.08 -7.03
N SER A 435 8.63 18.76 -7.84
CA SER A 435 8.59 18.64 -9.30
C SER A 435 9.47 17.49 -9.79
N LEU A 436 8.86 16.54 -10.50
CA LEU A 436 9.54 15.53 -11.30
C LEU A 436 9.76 16.10 -12.70
N LEU A 437 10.90 16.78 -12.88
CA LEU A 437 11.31 17.33 -14.17
C LEU A 437 11.64 16.21 -15.17
N PRO A 438 11.47 16.45 -16.50
CA PRO A 438 11.96 15.58 -17.55
C PRO A 438 13.43 15.19 -17.31
N ILE A 439 13.80 13.93 -17.54
CA ILE A 439 15.18 13.49 -17.28
C ILE A 439 16.16 14.27 -18.17
N ILE A 440 15.75 14.58 -19.41
CA ILE A 440 16.53 15.40 -20.33
C ILE A 440 16.72 16.83 -19.78
N SER A 441 15.68 17.47 -19.21
CA SER A 441 15.78 18.77 -18.52
C SER A 441 16.90 18.78 -17.48
N LYS A 442 16.95 17.76 -16.63
CA LYS A 442 17.97 17.62 -15.58
C LYS A 442 19.39 17.52 -16.12
N ILE A 443 19.56 16.90 -17.29
CA ILE A 443 20.87 16.81 -17.95
C ILE A 443 21.31 18.20 -18.40
N ILE A 444 20.43 18.97 -19.05
CA ILE A 444 20.73 20.35 -19.47
C ILE A 444 21.04 21.23 -18.25
N GLU A 445 20.19 21.21 -17.23
CA GLU A 445 20.39 21.96 -15.99
C GLU A 445 21.72 21.62 -15.33
N LYS A 446 22.13 20.35 -15.33
CA LYS A 446 23.42 19.92 -14.78
C LYS A 446 24.58 20.48 -15.60
N CYS A 447 24.49 20.50 -16.93
CA CYS A 447 25.49 21.11 -17.81
C CYS A 447 25.63 22.62 -17.53
N MET A 448 24.49 23.32 -17.37
CA MET A 448 24.46 24.75 -17.05
C MET A 448 25.05 25.02 -15.68
N ALA A 449 24.63 24.26 -14.66
CA ALA A 449 25.09 24.42 -13.29
C ALA A 449 26.60 24.23 -13.16
N ILE A 450 27.18 23.23 -13.85
CA ILE A 450 28.64 23.02 -13.85
C ILE A 450 29.38 24.27 -14.36
N ARG A 451 28.90 24.87 -15.45
CA ARG A 451 29.52 26.06 -16.06
C ARG A 451 29.38 27.30 -15.18
N ILE A 452 28.17 27.53 -14.67
CA ILE A 452 27.88 28.67 -13.78
C ILE A 452 28.73 28.57 -12.51
N VAL A 453 28.72 27.41 -11.85
CA VAL A 453 29.50 27.21 -10.62
C VAL A 453 30.99 27.37 -10.90
N ARG A 454 31.53 26.77 -11.96
CA ARG A 454 32.94 26.92 -12.33
C ARG A 454 33.33 28.38 -12.54
N PHE A 455 32.49 29.17 -13.21
CA PHE A 455 32.74 30.60 -13.39
C PHE A 455 32.75 31.34 -12.05
N LEU A 456 31.74 31.12 -11.20
CA LEU A 456 31.67 31.74 -9.87
C LEU A 456 32.87 31.36 -8.98
N GLU A 457 33.37 30.13 -9.06
CA GLU A 457 34.56 29.67 -8.33
C GLU A 457 35.84 30.33 -8.86
N ASN A 458 36.03 30.34 -10.19
CA ASN A 458 37.22 30.91 -10.82
C ASN A 458 37.35 32.42 -10.60
N GLU A 459 36.23 33.13 -10.62
CA GLU A 459 36.18 34.58 -10.37
C GLU A 459 36.08 34.93 -8.87
N GLY A 460 36.07 33.92 -7.98
CA GLY A 460 36.01 34.14 -6.52
C GLY A 460 34.74 34.84 -6.04
N LEU A 461 33.61 34.64 -6.72
CA LEU A 461 32.35 35.35 -6.51
C LEU A 461 31.51 34.78 -5.36
N PHE A 462 31.92 33.66 -4.77
CA PHE A 462 31.27 33.12 -3.57
C PHE A 462 31.72 33.86 -2.32
N SER A 463 30.75 34.19 -1.46
CA SER A 463 31.05 34.77 -0.15
C SER A 463 31.73 33.75 0.76
N HIS A 464 32.75 34.18 1.51
CA HIS A 464 33.37 33.37 2.56
C HIS A 464 32.39 32.96 3.68
N CYS A 465 31.22 33.61 3.76
CA CYS A 465 30.15 33.28 4.71
C CYS A 465 29.01 32.46 4.07
N GLN A 466 29.17 31.97 2.83
CA GLN A 466 28.16 31.14 2.18
C GLN A 466 28.29 29.68 2.65
N PHE A 467 27.29 29.21 3.40
CA PHE A 467 27.21 27.83 3.90
C PHE A 467 26.07 27.00 3.27
N GLY A 468 25.15 27.68 2.56
CA GLY A 468 24.10 27.06 1.75
C GLY A 468 24.54 26.89 0.30
N PHE A 469 23.89 25.96 -0.41
CA PHE A 469 24.17 25.60 -1.80
C PHE A 469 24.48 26.77 -2.73
#